data_AF-A0A830HZS9-F1
#
_entry.id   AF-A0A830HZS9-F1
#
_cell.length_a   1.000
_cell.length_b   1.000
_cell.length_c   1.000
_cell.angle_alpha   90.00
_cell.angle_beta   90.00
_cell.angle_gamma   90.00
#
_symmetry.space_group_name_H-M   'P 1'
#
loop_
_entity.id
_entity.type
_entity.pdbx_description
1 polymer ?
#
loop_
_entity_poly.entity_id
_entity_poly.type
_entity_poly.pdbx_seq_one_letter_code
_entity_poly.pdbx_strand_id
1 'polypeptide(L)'
;MSDGHNTTTSSGNGPIALAHLKLMLLILLHHLTSSPGPSAAAFYPDCFDLSTDVQADEFRRHFRWNAASAILRIVAEDDFVYAPSAAVVSGVARDVLAALLEADPQERIAGNRNVWIIKPACMSRGRGIGCYNNIDDLLRHANIQTKMSSTANAAAGGLAASRRTELLALEDGPRRGSVADKWVVQRYIERPLIVHRRKFDLRQWVVVSSWNPLKVWFYDKCYVRFAAEDYDGETGDIGNIFAHLTNNCIARHSLDFAAKDVTGEGNIWLETCPAGARLKQRREGVDSVWSDFVQPAMKDAVKRTVQCAQEHMLSAARFNSHQLYGYDFMLDEDLGVWLIEVNTSPQLCHSTSVTARLCPEMARDLVKLMVDAPAHEMRERKAVKGDDNGEKIADSSMFDECDTGWWRCIYADPIRIAWPRPGGARPGVPLYVDGKPLRRKHRFSAAKSSPPPPFDTSTTIADNKTATS
;
A
#
# COMPACT_ATOMS: atom_id res chain seq x y z
N MET A 1 -28.34 -8.90 -49.15
CA MET A 1 -29.66 -8.54 -48.60
C MET A 1 -29.75 -9.27 -47.26
N SER A 2 -29.10 -8.76 -46.22
CA SER A 2 -29.60 -7.75 -45.27
C SER A 2 -30.79 -8.26 -44.46
N ASP A 3 -30.50 -8.62 -43.20
CA ASP A 3 -31.15 -8.10 -41.97
C ASP A 3 -30.88 -9.14 -40.85
N GLY A 4 -30.24 -8.85 -39.70
CA GLY A 4 -29.96 -7.56 -39.07
C GLY A 4 -30.59 -7.51 -37.69
N HIS A 5 -30.21 -8.38 -36.74
CA HIS A 5 -30.53 -8.21 -35.31
C HIS A 5 -29.25 -8.29 -34.46
N ASN A 6 -28.65 -7.11 -34.33
CA ASN A 6 -27.59 -6.79 -33.38
C ASN A 6 -28.20 -6.72 -31.98
N THR A 7 -27.93 -7.69 -31.13
CA THR A 7 -28.11 -7.54 -29.67
C THR A 7 -26.75 -7.21 -29.08
N THR A 8 -26.51 -5.90 -28.94
CA THR A 8 -25.40 -5.34 -28.18
C THR A 8 -25.60 -5.66 -26.70
N THR A 9 -25.09 -6.79 -26.24
CA THR A 9 -24.81 -6.98 -24.81
C THR A 9 -23.65 -6.05 -24.46
N SER A 10 -23.97 -4.95 -23.77
CA SER A 10 -23.00 -4.07 -23.15
C SER A 10 -22.10 -4.91 -22.22
N SER A 11 -20.84 -5.07 -22.62
CA SER A 11 -19.78 -5.61 -21.79
C SER A 11 -19.58 -4.67 -20.60
N GLY A 12 -20.33 -4.93 -19.53
CA GLY A 12 -20.23 -4.20 -18.28
C GLY A 12 -18.81 -4.23 -17.76
N ASN A 13 -18.30 -3.04 -17.44
CA ASN A 13 -17.02 -2.77 -16.79
C ASN A 13 -16.64 -3.87 -15.78
N GLY A 14 -15.68 -4.71 -16.16
CA GLY A 14 -14.94 -5.57 -15.23
C GLY A 14 -14.10 -4.72 -14.28
N PRO A 15 -13.67 -5.29 -13.14
CA PRO A 15 -13.01 -4.54 -12.08
C PRO A 15 -11.67 -3.98 -12.58
N ILE A 16 -11.66 -2.67 -12.81
CA ILE A 16 -10.55 -1.73 -12.65
C ILE A 16 -9.18 -2.45 -12.53
N ALA A 17 -8.61 -2.74 -13.69
CA ALA A 17 -7.41 -3.54 -13.84
C ALA A 17 -6.17 -2.83 -13.28
N LEU A 18 -5.45 -3.51 -12.38
CA LEU A 18 -4.06 -3.38 -11.88
C LEU A 18 -3.38 -1.99 -11.73
N ALA A 19 -3.58 -1.05 -12.63
CA ALA A 19 -2.93 0.26 -12.68
C ALA A 19 -3.33 1.22 -11.55
N HIS A 20 -4.33 0.85 -10.75
CA HIS A 20 -4.87 1.73 -9.71
C HIS A 20 -4.27 1.51 -8.33
N LEU A 21 -3.61 0.39 -8.00
CA LEU A 21 -3.31 0.08 -6.60
C LEU A 21 -2.23 0.97 -5.97
N LYS A 22 -1.15 1.31 -6.70
CA LYS A 22 -0.09 2.18 -6.16
C LYS A 22 -0.62 3.59 -5.87
N LEU A 23 -1.41 4.12 -6.80
CA LEU A 23 -2.00 5.46 -6.67
C LEU A 23 -3.17 5.48 -5.69
N MET A 24 -3.98 4.42 -5.66
CA MET A 24 -5.05 4.27 -4.66
C MET A 24 -4.47 4.11 -3.27
N LEU A 25 -3.41 3.33 -3.09
CA LEU A 25 -2.76 3.19 -1.79
C LEU A 25 -2.23 4.55 -1.30
N LEU A 26 -1.62 5.33 -2.19
CA LEU A 26 -1.22 6.71 -1.89
C LEU A 26 -2.41 7.57 -1.43
N ILE A 27 -3.48 7.63 -2.22
CA ILE A 27 -4.65 8.46 -1.92
C ILE A 27 -5.32 8.03 -0.62
N LEU A 28 -5.48 6.73 -0.42
CA LEU A 28 -6.11 6.16 0.77
C LEU A 28 -5.26 6.44 2.01
N LEU A 29 -3.96 6.16 1.98
CA LEU A 29 -3.11 6.35 3.15
C LEU A 29 -2.95 7.82 3.55
N HIS A 30 -3.07 8.78 2.62
CA HIS A 30 -3.10 10.21 2.97
C HIS A 30 -4.30 10.56 3.88
N HIS A 31 -5.44 9.85 3.74
CA HIS A 31 -6.61 10.01 4.60
C HIS A 31 -6.49 9.36 5.99
N LEU A 32 -5.50 8.48 6.22
CA LEU A 32 -5.27 7.88 7.54
C LEU A 32 -4.78 8.89 8.59
N THR A 33 -4.29 10.06 8.18
CA THR A 33 -3.92 11.18 9.07
C THR A 33 -5.07 11.64 9.97
N SER A 34 -6.32 11.33 9.60
CA SER A 34 -7.53 11.70 10.36
C SER A 34 -8.08 10.59 11.26
N SER A 35 -7.44 9.41 11.32
CA SER A 35 -7.90 8.25 12.10
C SER A 35 -7.08 8.06 13.39
N PRO A 36 -7.66 7.52 14.48
CA PRO A 36 -6.91 7.23 15.70
C PRO A 36 -5.82 6.16 15.47
N GLY A 37 -4.62 6.42 15.99
CA GLY A 37 -3.45 5.54 15.89
C GLY A 37 -2.26 6.19 15.17
N PRO A 38 -1.15 5.46 14.97
CA PRO A 38 0.00 5.96 14.24
C PRO A 38 -0.39 6.35 12.81
N SER A 39 0.24 7.44 12.33
CA SER A 39 0.05 7.90 10.96
C SER A 39 0.55 6.85 9.96
N ALA A 40 0.12 6.96 8.70
CA ALA A 40 0.60 6.09 7.63
C ALA A 40 2.14 6.12 7.50
N ALA A 41 2.78 7.25 7.83
CA ALA A 41 4.23 7.41 7.80
C ALA A 41 4.98 6.42 8.71
N ALA A 42 4.32 5.83 9.71
CA ALA A 42 4.96 4.85 10.61
C ALA A 42 5.16 3.45 9.98
N PHE A 43 4.46 3.14 8.88
CA PHE A 43 4.52 1.81 8.25
C PHE A 43 4.48 1.84 6.72
N TYR A 44 4.36 3.01 6.09
CA TYR A 44 4.37 3.17 4.63
C TYR A 44 5.30 4.33 4.27
N PRO A 45 6.38 4.07 3.50
CA PRO A 45 7.30 5.14 3.11
C PRO A 45 6.60 6.21 2.28
N ASP A 46 6.97 7.46 2.52
CA ASP A 46 6.44 8.64 1.84
C ASP A 46 6.37 8.43 0.34
N CYS A 47 5.24 8.76 -0.26
CA CYS A 47 4.96 8.52 -1.66
C CYS A 47 4.20 9.72 -2.23
N PHE A 48 4.47 10.07 -3.49
CA PHE A 48 3.87 11.23 -4.15
C PHE A 48 3.49 10.89 -5.60
N ASP A 49 2.38 11.45 -6.08
CA ASP A 49 1.93 11.34 -7.46
C ASP A 49 2.52 12.47 -8.31
N LEU A 50 3.49 12.16 -9.17
CA LEU A 50 4.14 13.15 -10.03
C LEU A 50 3.23 13.65 -11.17
N SER A 51 2.03 13.11 -11.32
CA SER A 51 1.08 13.58 -12.34
C SER A 51 0.32 14.85 -11.94
N THR A 52 0.46 15.33 -10.70
CA THR A 52 -0.14 16.58 -10.24
C THR A 52 0.91 17.56 -9.72
N ASP A 53 0.79 18.84 -10.08
CA ASP A 53 1.78 19.86 -9.69
C ASP A 53 1.88 19.98 -8.15
N VAL A 54 0.76 19.87 -7.44
CA VAL A 54 0.72 19.96 -5.97
C VAL A 54 1.58 18.87 -5.33
N GLN A 55 1.42 17.62 -5.75
CA GLN A 55 2.20 16.50 -5.22
C GLN A 55 3.65 16.52 -5.73
N ALA A 56 3.90 17.00 -6.95
CA ALA A 56 5.26 17.18 -7.45
C ALA A 56 6.03 18.25 -6.65
N ASP A 57 5.39 19.36 -6.27
CA ASP A 57 5.98 20.40 -5.43
C ASP A 57 6.19 19.93 -4.00
N GLU A 58 5.26 19.14 -3.46
CA GLU A 58 5.44 18.48 -2.16
C GLU A 58 6.61 17.51 -2.17
N PHE A 59 6.73 16.67 -3.19
CA PHE A 59 7.89 15.81 -3.39
C PHE A 59 9.19 16.61 -3.44
N ARG A 60 9.26 17.74 -4.16
CA ARG A 60 10.46 18.60 -4.19
C ARG A 60 10.84 19.12 -2.80
N ARG A 61 9.86 19.45 -1.96
CA ARG A 61 10.11 19.85 -0.56
C ARG A 61 10.68 18.69 0.24
N HIS A 62 10.06 17.50 0.18
CA HIS A 62 10.55 16.30 0.88
C HIS A 62 11.93 15.86 0.40
N PHE A 63 12.21 15.95 -0.91
CA PHE A 63 13.52 15.64 -1.46
C PHE A 63 14.62 16.53 -0.88
N ARG A 64 14.36 17.84 -0.74
CA ARG A 64 15.29 18.80 -0.11
C ARG A 64 15.45 18.54 1.38
N TRP A 65 14.36 18.23 2.07
CA TRP A 65 14.39 17.90 3.50
C TRP A 65 15.22 16.64 3.77
N ASN A 66 15.00 15.58 3.01
CA ASN A 66 15.80 14.36 3.11
C ASN A 66 17.27 14.58 2.78
N ALA A 67 17.58 15.44 1.81
CA ALA A 67 18.97 15.83 1.52
C ALA A 67 19.61 16.55 2.73
N ALA A 68 18.88 17.46 3.38
CA ALA A 68 19.36 18.15 4.57
C ALA A 68 19.59 17.17 5.73
N SER A 69 18.66 16.24 5.97
CA SER A 69 18.82 15.20 6.99
C SER A 69 20.01 14.27 6.67
N ALA A 70 20.20 13.88 5.40
CA ALA A 70 21.36 13.09 4.98
C ALA A 70 22.70 13.81 5.25
N ILE A 71 22.78 15.13 5.02
CA ILE A 71 23.96 15.93 5.37
C ILE A 71 24.20 15.90 6.89
N LEU A 72 23.14 16.03 7.71
CA LEU A 72 23.28 15.95 9.16
C LEU A 72 23.82 14.59 9.60
N ARG A 73 23.39 13.49 8.98
CA ARG A 73 23.91 12.14 9.29
C ARG A 73 25.39 12.01 8.96
N ILE A 74 25.79 12.45 7.76
CA ILE A 74 27.21 12.49 7.36
C ILE A 74 28.01 13.32 8.38
N VAL A 75 27.52 14.49 8.76
CA VAL A 75 28.17 15.38 9.74
C VAL A 75 28.22 14.78 11.15
N ALA A 76 27.25 13.96 11.51
CA ALA A 76 27.20 13.29 12.82
C ALA A 76 28.14 12.08 12.90
N GLU A 77 28.39 11.40 11.77
CA GLU A 77 29.25 10.22 11.64
C GLU A 77 30.71 10.58 11.39
N ASP A 78 30.97 11.61 10.59
CA ASP A 78 32.30 12.14 10.37
C ASP A 78 32.76 12.85 11.65
N ASP A 79 33.55 12.17 12.47
CA ASP A 79 34.43 12.81 13.45
C ASP A 79 35.39 13.72 12.67
N PHE A 80 34.94 14.91 12.29
CA PHE A 80 35.75 15.90 11.58
C PHE A 80 37.02 16.16 12.37
N VAL A 81 38.12 15.52 11.96
CA VAL A 81 39.36 15.39 12.75
C VAL A 81 40.06 16.74 12.97
N TYR A 82 39.64 17.82 12.29
CA TYR A 82 40.47 19.00 12.08
C TYR A 82 40.01 20.33 12.70
N ALA A 83 38.95 20.39 13.53
CA ALA A 83 38.69 21.62 14.29
C ALA A 83 37.87 21.40 15.59
N PRO A 84 38.16 22.14 16.69
CA PRO A 84 37.33 22.15 17.90
C PRO A 84 35.86 22.54 17.63
N SER A 85 35.62 23.37 16.61
CA SER A 85 34.26 23.73 16.15
C SER A 85 33.52 22.54 15.53
N ALA A 86 34.24 21.54 15.01
CA ALA A 86 33.64 20.42 14.32
C ALA A 86 33.02 19.40 15.27
N ALA A 87 33.58 19.25 16.48
CA ALA A 87 32.96 18.45 17.55
C ALA A 87 31.63 19.07 18.02
N VAL A 88 31.54 20.40 18.10
CA VAL A 88 30.30 21.12 18.43
C VAL A 88 29.25 20.91 17.34
N VAL A 89 29.64 21.04 16.07
CA VAL A 89 28.74 20.85 14.93
C VAL A 89 28.21 19.41 14.85
N SER A 90 29.07 18.40 15.06
CA SER A 90 28.68 16.99 15.09
C SER A 90 27.74 16.68 16.26
N GLY A 91 27.97 17.31 17.42
CA GLY A 91 27.07 17.23 18.58
C GLY A 91 25.68 17.77 18.26
N VAL A 92 25.60 18.98 17.71
CA VAL A 92 24.32 19.59 17.29
C VAL A 92 23.62 18.74 16.23
N ALA A 93 24.37 18.17 15.27
CA ALA A 93 23.79 17.29 14.25
C ALA A 93 23.16 16.05 14.88
N ARG A 94 23.83 15.41 15.85
CA ARG A 94 23.27 14.26 16.60
C ARG A 94 22.01 14.63 17.38
N ASP A 95 22.00 15.78 18.05
CA ASP A 95 20.83 16.24 18.81
C ASP A 95 19.63 16.51 17.89
N VAL A 96 19.87 17.16 16.73
CA VAL A 96 18.84 17.39 15.73
C VAL A 96 18.33 16.07 15.16
N LEU A 97 19.21 15.13 14.81
CA LEU A 97 18.81 13.82 14.30
C LEU A 97 17.99 13.01 15.31
N ALA A 98 18.32 13.09 16.61
CA ALA A 98 17.52 12.47 17.66
C ALA A 98 16.10 13.05 17.72
N ALA A 99 15.98 14.39 17.69
CA ALA A 99 14.69 15.06 17.63
C ALA A 99 13.90 14.73 16.34
N LEU A 100 14.59 14.60 15.21
CA LEU A 100 13.99 14.18 13.94
C LEU A 100 13.46 12.75 13.99
N LEU A 101 14.20 11.82 14.60
CA LEU A 101 13.78 10.42 14.73
C LEU A 101 12.52 10.27 15.61
N GLU A 102 12.36 11.12 16.62
CA GLU A 102 11.14 11.18 17.43
C GLU A 102 9.94 11.75 16.66
N ALA A 103 10.19 12.72 15.77
CA ALA A 103 9.14 13.42 15.02
C ALA A 103 8.72 12.70 13.72
N ASP A 104 9.67 12.07 13.01
CA ASP A 104 9.46 11.35 11.75
C ASP A 104 9.97 9.90 11.86
N PRO A 105 9.07 8.91 11.95
CA PRO A 105 9.46 7.51 12.03
C PRO A 105 10.24 7.02 10.79
N GLN A 106 10.17 7.71 9.64
CA GLN A 106 10.88 7.33 8.42
C GLN A 106 12.37 7.68 8.46
N GLU A 107 12.84 8.43 9.46
CA GLU A 107 14.27 8.66 9.62
C GLU A 107 15.06 7.37 9.88
N ARG A 108 14.41 6.31 10.40
CA ARG A 108 15.05 5.00 10.61
C ARG A 108 15.43 4.27 9.31
N ILE A 109 14.64 4.44 8.25
CA ILE A 109 14.86 3.78 6.95
C ILE A 109 15.78 4.56 6.02
N ALA A 110 16.08 5.80 6.39
CA ALA A 110 16.80 6.74 5.58
C ALA A 110 18.31 6.54 5.71
N GLY A 111 19.03 6.71 4.59
CA GLY A 111 20.48 6.62 4.54
C GLY A 111 21.10 7.96 4.16
N ASN A 112 22.38 7.94 3.81
CA ASN A 112 23.14 9.16 3.52
C ASN A 112 23.03 9.60 2.06
N ARG A 113 22.31 8.84 1.21
CA ARG A 113 22.30 9.05 -0.24
C ARG A 113 21.05 9.71 -0.78
N ASN A 114 20.01 9.90 0.04
CA ASN A 114 18.74 10.51 -0.35
C ASN A 114 18.14 9.81 -1.59
N VAL A 115 18.02 8.48 -1.51
CA VAL A 115 17.54 7.68 -2.64
C VAL A 115 16.01 7.69 -2.67
N TRP A 116 15.47 7.85 -3.87
CA TRP A 116 14.05 7.75 -4.17
C TRP A 116 13.82 6.73 -5.27
N ILE A 117 12.74 5.95 -5.14
CA ILE A 117 12.34 4.96 -6.13
C ILE A 117 11.13 5.50 -6.91
N ILE A 118 11.28 5.58 -8.22
CA ILE A 118 10.19 5.97 -9.11
C ILE A 118 9.57 4.71 -9.72
N LYS A 119 8.24 4.63 -9.70
CA LYS A 119 7.47 3.47 -10.15
C LYS A 119 6.35 3.93 -11.10
N PRO A 120 6.18 3.30 -12.26
CA PRO A 120 5.01 3.56 -13.09
C PRO A 120 3.76 3.01 -12.39
N ALA A 121 2.65 3.75 -12.46
CA ALA A 121 1.40 3.38 -11.81
C ALA A 121 0.77 2.13 -12.44
N CYS A 122 0.92 1.96 -13.76
CA CYS A 122 0.26 0.90 -14.54
C CYS A 122 1.09 -0.38 -14.75
N MET A 123 2.37 -0.39 -14.38
CA MET A 123 3.23 -1.56 -14.62
C MET A 123 3.49 -2.36 -13.34
N SER A 124 3.53 -3.68 -13.51
CA SER A 124 3.94 -4.66 -12.51
C SER A 124 5.24 -5.35 -12.92
N ARG A 125 5.73 -6.27 -12.08
CA ARG A 125 6.95 -7.08 -12.32
C ARG A 125 8.23 -6.25 -12.38
N GLY A 126 8.24 -5.11 -11.68
CA GLY A 126 9.37 -4.20 -11.58
C GLY A 126 9.81 -3.51 -12.87
N ARG A 127 8.99 -3.55 -13.94
CA ARG A 127 9.29 -2.83 -15.18
C ARG A 127 9.16 -1.32 -15.00
N GLY A 128 10.08 -0.58 -15.60
CA GLY A 128 10.10 0.90 -15.57
C GLY A 128 10.49 1.50 -14.22
N ILE A 129 10.80 0.67 -13.21
CA ILE A 129 11.26 1.11 -11.90
C ILE A 129 12.72 1.55 -11.99
N GLY A 130 13.04 2.67 -11.36
CA GLY A 130 14.42 3.14 -11.19
C GLY A 130 14.62 3.78 -9.82
N CYS A 131 15.85 3.74 -9.33
CA CYS A 131 16.28 4.42 -8.12
C CYS A 131 17.16 5.60 -8.51
N TYR A 132 16.95 6.75 -7.86
CA TYR A 132 17.67 7.98 -8.16
C TYR A 132 17.94 8.75 -6.87
N ASN A 133 19.09 9.41 -6.82
CA ASN A 133 19.47 10.37 -5.78
C ASN A 133 19.66 11.79 -6.35
N ASN A 134 19.40 11.97 -7.65
CA ASN A 134 19.36 13.27 -8.32
C ASN A 134 17.94 13.54 -8.79
N ILE A 135 17.38 14.68 -8.36
CA ILE A 135 15.98 15.03 -8.64
C ILE A 135 15.75 15.29 -10.14
N ASP A 136 16.71 15.88 -10.84
CA ASP A 136 16.58 16.17 -12.26
C ASP A 136 16.62 14.89 -13.10
N ASP A 137 17.47 13.93 -12.74
CA ASP A 137 17.49 12.60 -13.37
C ASP A 137 16.18 11.85 -13.16
N LEU A 138 15.66 11.87 -11.93
CA LEU A 138 14.37 11.25 -11.59
C LEU A 138 13.22 11.86 -12.40
N LEU A 139 13.14 13.19 -12.46
CA LEU A 139 12.11 13.90 -13.20
C LEU A 139 12.28 13.76 -14.72
N ARG A 140 13.52 13.66 -15.21
CA ARG A 140 13.80 13.33 -16.60
C ARG A 140 13.32 11.93 -16.95
N HIS A 141 13.52 10.93 -16.10
CA HIS A 141 13.03 9.56 -16.34
C HIS A 141 11.51 9.52 -16.50
N ALA A 142 10.77 10.21 -15.61
CA ALA A 142 9.32 10.33 -15.69
C ALA A 142 8.83 10.96 -17.02
N ASN A 143 9.60 11.91 -17.56
CA ASN A 143 9.28 12.67 -18.78
C ASN A 143 9.82 12.05 -20.09
N ILE A 144 10.89 11.24 -20.04
CA ILE A 144 11.52 10.62 -21.22
C ILE A 144 10.70 9.41 -21.66
N GLN A 145 10.17 8.61 -20.73
CA GLN A 145 9.35 7.45 -21.08
C GLN A 145 7.98 7.86 -21.65
N THR A 146 7.39 8.97 -21.18
CA THR A 146 6.14 9.53 -21.74
C THR A 146 6.29 10.03 -23.18
N LYS A 147 7.50 10.44 -23.60
CA LYS A 147 7.79 10.84 -24.99
C LYS A 147 8.11 9.68 -25.94
N MET A 148 8.67 8.58 -25.44
CA MET A 148 8.90 7.38 -26.26
C MET A 148 7.58 6.62 -26.59
N SER A 149 6.57 6.70 -25.71
CA SER A 149 5.23 6.15 -25.98
C SER A 149 4.47 6.86 -27.09
N SER A 150 4.76 8.15 -27.34
CA SER A 150 4.07 8.97 -28.35
C SER A 150 4.77 8.98 -29.71
N THR A 151 6.07 8.68 -29.78
CA THR A 151 6.83 8.60 -31.04
C THR A 151 6.78 7.22 -31.70
N ALA A 152 6.50 6.14 -30.94
CA ALA A 152 6.30 4.80 -31.52
C ALA A 152 5.04 4.68 -32.40
N ASN A 153 4.03 5.54 -32.20
CA ASN A 153 2.80 5.54 -33.01
C ASN A 153 2.88 6.40 -34.29
N ALA A 154 3.99 7.12 -34.53
CA ALA A 154 4.16 7.97 -35.70
C ALA A 154 5.06 7.34 -36.79
N ALA A 155 5.79 6.26 -36.48
CA ALA A 155 6.80 5.69 -37.37
C ALA A 155 6.39 4.37 -38.08
N ALA A 156 5.15 3.89 -37.90
CA ALA A 156 4.68 2.63 -38.48
C ALA A 156 4.01 2.78 -39.86
N GLY A 157 4.63 3.54 -40.76
CA GLY A 157 4.20 3.69 -42.15
C GLY A 157 5.39 3.69 -43.11
N GLY A 158 5.94 2.51 -43.43
CA GLY A 158 6.90 2.35 -44.53
C GLY A 158 7.92 1.20 -44.40
N LEU A 159 7.56 0.05 -44.98
CA LEU A 159 8.40 -1.02 -45.57
C LEU A 159 9.62 -1.64 -44.83
N ALA A 160 9.41 -2.91 -44.42
CA ALA A 160 10.23 -4.15 -44.55
C ALA A 160 11.74 -4.03 -44.92
N ALA A 161 12.70 -4.79 -44.39
CA ALA A 161 12.74 -6.06 -43.64
C ALA A 161 14.13 -6.29 -43.01
N SER A 162 14.24 -6.93 -41.84
CA SER A 162 15.13 -8.08 -41.57
C SER A 162 14.88 -8.65 -40.16
N ARG A 163 14.93 -9.97 -40.05
CA ARG A 163 14.32 -10.83 -39.01
C ARG A 163 15.10 -10.97 -37.69
N ARG A 164 14.30 -11.25 -36.63
CA ARG A 164 14.48 -11.97 -35.33
C ARG A 164 14.39 -11.03 -34.10
N THR A 165 13.47 -11.18 -33.14
CA THR A 165 12.68 -12.36 -32.68
C THR A 165 11.39 -11.87 -32.00
N GLU A 166 10.23 -12.38 -32.43
CA GLU A 166 8.93 -12.19 -31.76
C GLU A 166 8.82 -13.07 -30.51
N LEU A 167 8.38 -12.49 -29.38
CA LEU A 167 7.51 -13.18 -28.43
C LEU A 167 6.75 -12.16 -27.55
N LEU A 168 5.41 -12.25 -27.61
CA LEU A 168 4.41 -11.70 -26.66
C LEU A 168 3.99 -10.22 -26.82
N ALA A 169 3.14 -9.95 -27.81
CA ALA A 169 2.12 -8.90 -27.72
C ALA A 169 0.78 -9.47 -28.20
N LEU A 170 -0.19 -9.58 -27.28
CA LEU A 170 -1.61 -9.71 -27.60
C LEU A 170 -2.32 -8.52 -26.93
N GLU A 171 -3.21 -7.93 -27.71
CA GLU A 171 -3.75 -6.57 -27.65
C GLU A 171 -4.82 -6.38 -26.56
N ASP A 172 -4.82 -5.20 -25.93
CA ASP A 172 -5.96 -4.27 -25.87
C ASP A 172 -5.53 -3.00 -25.11
N GLY A 173 -5.30 -1.91 -25.84
CA GLY A 173 -4.88 -0.61 -25.29
C GLY A 173 -6.05 0.38 -25.17
N PRO A 174 -6.20 1.13 -24.06
CA PRO A 174 -7.26 2.14 -23.94
C PRO A 174 -6.90 3.43 -24.69
N ARG A 175 -7.88 4.05 -25.36
CA ARG A 175 -7.73 5.31 -26.10
C ARG A 175 -7.72 6.55 -25.19
N ARG A 176 -6.87 7.51 -25.59
CA ARG A 176 -6.75 8.96 -25.27
C ARG A 176 -7.27 9.44 -23.90
N GLY A 177 -6.30 9.84 -23.07
CA GLY A 177 -6.44 10.24 -21.67
C GLY A 177 -5.98 9.11 -20.72
N SER A 178 -4.87 8.43 -21.05
CA SER A 178 -4.62 7.10 -20.49
C SER A 178 -3.84 7.15 -19.17
N VAL A 179 -4.24 6.33 -18.21
CA VAL A 179 -3.56 6.05 -16.93
C VAL A 179 -2.11 5.56 -17.11
N ALA A 180 -1.66 5.31 -18.35
CA ALA A 180 -0.32 4.84 -18.68
C ALA A 180 0.80 5.87 -18.42
N ASP A 181 0.47 7.14 -18.20
CA ASP A 181 1.46 8.22 -18.02
C ASP A 181 1.67 8.61 -16.55
N LYS A 182 1.05 7.90 -15.60
CA LYS A 182 1.14 8.23 -14.16
C LYS A 182 2.35 7.58 -13.50
N TRP A 183 3.09 8.39 -12.76
CA TRP A 183 4.28 8.00 -12.03
C TRP A 183 4.11 8.31 -10.55
N VAL A 184 4.48 7.35 -9.71
CA VAL A 184 4.61 7.58 -8.28
C VAL A 184 6.08 7.57 -7.91
N VAL A 185 6.49 8.50 -7.07
CA VAL A 185 7.81 8.52 -6.45
C VAL A 185 7.65 8.19 -4.98
N GLN A 186 8.48 7.28 -4.48
CA GLN A 186 8.42 6.81 -3.09
C GLN A 186 9.81 6.88 -2.46
N ARG A 187 9.87 7.22 -1.17
CA ARG A 187 11.11 7.22 -0.40
C ARG A 187 11.70 5.82 -0.40
N TYR A 188 12.98 5.70 -0.75
CA TYR A 188 13.64 4.39 -0.77
C TYR A 188 14.07 4.00 0.64
N ILE A 189 13.90 2.72 0.98
CA ILE A 189 14.43 2.15 2.23
C ILE A 189 15.92 1.83 1.98
N GLU A 190 16.78 2.75 2.40
CA GLU A 190 18.25 2.67 2.29
C GLU A 190 18.86 1.78 3.38
N ARG A 191 18.21 1.67 4.54
CA ARG A 191 18.64 0.84 5.68
C ARG A 191 17.69 -0.36 5.92
N PRO A 192 17.49 -1.25 4.93
CA PRO A 192 16.68 -2.45 5.13
C PRO A 192 17.45 -3.46 5.99
N LEU A 193 16.73 -4.39 6.63
CA LEU A 193 17.34 -5.58 7.21
C LEU A 193 18.02 -6.39 6.10
N ILE A 194 19.30 -6.67 6.27
CA ILE A 194 20.10 -7.46 5.34
C ILE A 194 20.38 -8.84 5.92
N VAL A 195 20.15 -9.88 5.12
CA VAL A 195 20.46 -11.28 5.45
C VAL A 195 21.25 -11.88 4.29
N HIS A 196 22.36 -12.56 4.58
CA HIS A 196 23.31 -13.05 3.57
C HIS A 196 23.77 -11.98 2.57
N ARG A 197 23.95 -10.74 3.04
CA ARG A 197 24.31 -9.58 2.20
C ARG A 197 23.27 -9.25 1.11
N ARG A 198 22.07 -9.85 1.16
CA ARG A 198 20.98 -9.60 0.23
C ARG A 198 19.88 -8.78 0.89
N LYS A 199 19.30 -7.86 0.12
CA LYS A 199 18.00 -7.24 0.42
C LYS A 199 16.89 -8.27 0.23
N PHE A 200 15.79 -8.15 0.97
CA PHE A 200 14.64 -9.02 0.79
C PHE A 200 13.31 -8.31 1.07
N ASP A 201 12.22 -8.92 0.60
CA ASP A 201 10.86 -8.57 0.97
C ASP A 201 10.08 -9.82 1.45
N LEU A 202 8.96 -9.59 2.12
CA LEU A 202 8.02 -10.60 2.58
C LEU A 202 6.75 -10.52 1.72
N ARG A 203 6.40 -11.61 1.03
CA ARG A 203 5.11 -11.78 0.37
C ARG A 203 4.11 -12.38 1.36
N GLN A 204 3.12 -11.58 1.75
CA GLN A 204 2.02 -11.97 2.61
C GLN A 204 0.70 -12.10 1.84
N TRP A 205 -0.05 -13.18 2.05
CA TRP A 205 -1.39 -13.33 1.47
C TRP A 205 -2.48 -12.81 2.42
N VAL A 206 -3.43 -12.07 1.86
CA VAL A 206 -4.58 -11.48 2.57
C VAL A 206 -5.84 -11.70 1.74
N VAL A 207 -6.94 -12.09 2.38
CA VAL A 207 -8.26 -12.18 1.74
C VAL A 207 -9.22 -11.19 2.38
N VAL A 208 -9.89 -10.40 1.56
CA VAL A 208 -11.10 -9.68 1.99
C VAL A 208 -12.30 -10.49 1.50
N SER A 209 -13.01 -11.11 2.42
CA SER A 209 -14.16 -11.98 2.11
C SER A 209 -15.48 -11.23 2.07
N SER A 210 -15.53 -10.04 2.68
CA SER A 210 -16.68 -9.15 2.67
C SER A 210 -16.22 -7.74 2.93
N TRP A 211 -16.81 -6.77 2.24
CA TRP A 211 -16.62 -5.33 2.50
C TRP A 211 -17.73 -4.76 3.40
N ASN A 212 -18.81 -5.53 3.63
CA ASN A 212 -19.97 -5.10 4.42
C ASN A 212 -20.78 -6.26 5.06
N PRO A 213 -20.53 -6.61 6.34
CA PRO A 213 -19.51 -6.02 7.22
C PRO A 213 -18.10 -6.35 6.72
N LEU A 214 -17.11 -5.50 6.98
CA LEU A 214 -15.73 -5.78 6.55
C LEU A 214 -15.20 -7.03 7.26
N LYS A 215 -14.70 -8.01 6.49
CA LYS A 215 -14.09 -9.23 7.03
C LYS A 215 -12.77 -9.50 6.30
N VAL A 216 -11.69 -9.50 7.07
CA VAL A 216 -10.31 -9.58 6.60
C VAL A 216 -9.61 -10.79 7.21
N TRP A 217 -8.93 -11.54 6.35
CA TRP A 217 -8.23 -12.77 6.69
C TRP A 217 -6.76 -12.67 6.31
N PHE A 218 -5.90 -13.15 7.19
CA PHE A 218 -4.45 -13.17 7.03
C PHE A 218 -4.00 -14.62 6.98
N TYR A 219 -3.21 -14.98 5.98
CA TYR A 219 -2.61 -16.32 5.91
C TYR A 219 -1.42 -16.38 6.86
N ASP A 220 -1.39 -17.31 7.81
CA ASP A 220 -0.39 -17.28 8.88
C ASP A 220 1.05 -17.56 8.38
N LYS A 221 1.16 -18.21 7.21
CA LYS A 221 2.40 -18.46 6.48
C LYS A 221 2.67 -17.37 5.44
N CYS A 222 3.94 -17.08 5.18
CA CYS A 222 4.36 -16.16 4.13
C CYS A 222 5.68 -16.64 3.53
N TYR A 223 6.26 -15.91 2.57
CA TYR A 223 7.58 -16.27 2.07
C TYR A 223 8.45 -15.04 1.81
N VAL A 224 9.75 -15.23 2.02
CA VAL A 224 10.80 -14.23 1.82
C VAL A 224 11.29 -14.30 0.37
N ARG A 225 11.47 -13.16 -0.28
CA ARG A 225 12.07 -13.04 -1.61
C ARG A 225 13.37 -12.24 -1.52
N PHE A 226 14.50 -12.87 -1.83
CA PHE A 226 15.80 -12.21 -1.83
C PHE A 226 16.12 -11.54 -3.17
N ALA A 227 16.84 -10.43 -3.09
CA ALA A 227 17.55 -9.86 -4.21
C ALA A 227 18.61 -10.84 -4.74
N ALA A 228 18.93 -10.75 -6.03
CA ALA A 228 19.88 -11.66 -6.66
C ALA A 228 21.35 -11.29 -6.35
N GLU A 229 21.61 -10.01 -6.07
CA GLU A 229 22.97 -9.47 -5.86
C GLU A 229 23.12 -8.79 -4.50
N ASP A 230 24.39 -8.55 -4.12
CA ASP A 230 24.75 -8.03 -2.80
C ASP A 230 24.23 -6.60 -2.68
N TYR A 231 23.58 -6.32 -1.56
CA TYR A 231 23.13 -4.99 -1.23
C TYR A 231 24.23 -4.25 -0.46
N ASP A 232 24.62 -3.10 -0.99
CA ASP A 232 25.42 -2.11 -0.29
C ASP A 232 24.66 -0.77 -0.30
N GLY A 233 24.27 -0.34 0.91
CA GLY A 233 23.51 0.88 1.16
C GLY A 233 24.35 2.15 1.13
N GLU A 234 25.68 2.05 1.18
CA GLU A 234 26.61 3.18 1.30
C GLU A 234 27.30 3.46 -0.03
N THR A 235 27.94 2.45 -0.63
CA THR A 235 28.77 2.65 -1.84
C THR A 235 28.27 1.89 -3.07
N GLY A 236 27.25 1.04 -2.91
CA GLY A 236 26.71 0.20 -3.98
C GLY A 236 26.07 1.00 -5.11
N ASP A 237 26.10 0.46 -6.32
CA ASP A 237 25.48 1.09 -7.49
C ASP A 237 23.94 1.12 -7.37
N ILE A 238 23.38 2.32 -7.21
CA ILE A 238 21.92 2.58 -7.12
C ILE A 238 21.20 2.15 -8.41
N GLY A 239 21.90 2.11 -9.55
CA GLY A 239 21.40 1.62 -10.82
C GLY A 239 21.30 0.10 -10.92
N ASN A 240 21.91 -0.65 -9.99
CA ASN A 240 21.89 -2.11 -9.98
C ASN A 240 20.54 -2.65 -9.50
N ILE A 241 19.62 -2.84 -10.44
CA ILE A 241 18.28 -3.37 -10.17
C ILE A 241 18.30 -4.77 -9.52
N PHE A 242 19.36 -5.56 -9.67
CA PHE A 242 19.45 -6.92 -9.13
C PHE A 242 19.80 -6.96 -7.63
N ALA A 243 20.44 -5.90 -7.12
CA ALA A 243 20.68 -5.69 -5.69
C ALA A 243 19.49 -4.99 -5.01
N HIS A 244 18.79 -4.12 -5.74
CA HIS A 244 17.76 -3.24 -5.18
C HIS A 244 16.34 -3.78 -5.32
N LEU A 245 16.05 -4.64 -6.30
CA LEU A 245 14.73 -5.23 -6.54
C LEU A 245 14.73 -6.74 -6.26
N THR A 246 13.78 -7.16 -5.45
CA THR A 246 13.63 -8.54 -4.91
C THR A 246 12.64 -9.39 -5.72
N ASN A 247 12.04 -8.81 -6.76
CA ASN A 247 11.07 -9.51 -7.59
C ASN A 247 11.76 -10.63 -8.39
N ASN A 248 11.36 -11.88 -8.19
CA ASN A 248 11.90 -13.05 -8.90
C ASN A 248 11.91 -12.92 -10.43
N CYS A 249 10.93 -12.20 -10.99
CA CYS A 249 10.86 -11.96 -12.43
C CYS A 249 12.02 -11.12 -12.96
N ILE A 250 12.65 -10.29 -12.12
CA ILE A 250 13.89 -9.54 -12.41
C ILE A 250 15.09 -10.37 -11.98
N ALA A 251 15.05 -10.90 -10.75
CA ALA A 251 16.16 -11.63 -10.14
C ALA A 251 16.69 -12.76 -11.03
N ARG A 252 15.79 -13.55 -11.64
CA ARG A 252 16.15 -14.65 -12.57
C ARG A 252 16.95 -14.25 -13.81
N HIS A 253 17.00 -12.96 -14.14
CA HIS A 253 17.74 -12.43 -15.27
C HIS A 253 19.14 -11.92 -14.87
N SER A 254 19.51 -11.99 -13.58
CA SER A 254 20.87 -11.70 -13.16
C SER A 254 21.83 -12.74 -13.72
N LEU A 255 23.06 -12.31 -14.03
CA LEU A 255 24.13 -13.24 -14.37
C LEU A 255 24.37 -14.21 -13.21
N ASP A 256 24.50 -15.49 -13.55
CA ASP A 256 24.80 -16.58 -12.61
C ASP A 256 23.78 -16.75 -11.47
N PHE A 257 22.49 -16.47 -11.73
CA PHE A 257 21.41 -16.54 -10.72
C PHE A 257 21.40 -17.84 -9.92
N ALA A 258 21.59 -18.99 -10.56
CA ALA A 258 21.61 -20.30 -9.89
C ALA A 258 22.86 -20.51 -9.02
N ALA A 259 24.00 -19.95 -9.41
CA ALA A 259 25.25 -20.05 -8.63
C ALA A 259 25.30 -19.05 -7.46
N LYS A 260 24.55 -17.95 -7.57
CA LYS A 260 24.41 -16.89 -6.55
C LYS A 260 23.20 -17.08 -5.63
N ASP A 261 22.51 -18.20 -5.76
CA ASP A 261 21.34 -18.55 -4.95
C ASP A 261 21.75 -18.74 -3.49
N VAL A 262 21.41 -17.76 -2.64
CA VAL A 262 21.78 -17.77 -1.21
C VAL A 262 20.88 -18.71 -0.40
N THR A 263 19.76 -19.14 -0.98
CA THR A 263 18.79 -20.00 -0.28
C THR A 263 18.95 -21.48 -0.64
N GLY A 264 19.56 -21.79 -1.79
CA GLY A 264 19.52 -23.12 -2.40
C GLY A 264 18.11 -23.52 -2.89
N GLU A 265 17.17 -22.58 -2.84
CA GLU A 265 15.75 -22.76 -3.16
C GLU A 265 15.23 -21.60 -4.05
N GLY A 266 16.08 -21.10 -4.95
CA GLY A 266 15.77 -20.06 -5.92
C GLY A 266 15.56 -18.67 -5.33
N ASN A 267 16.38 -18.30 -4.34
CA ASN A 267 16.31 -17.03 -3.60
C ASN A 267 14.96 -16.78 -2.88
N ILE A 268 14.22 -17.85 -2.56
CA ILE A 268 13.01 -17.80 -1.73
C ILE A 268 13.21 -18.65 -0.47
N TRP A 269 12.71 -18.17 0.66
CA TRP A 269 12.61 -18.93 1.91
C TRP A 269 11.21 -18.91 2.51
N LEU A 270 10.89 -19.94 3.28
CA LEU A 270 9.78 -19.91 4.22
C LEU A 270 10.11 -18.98 5.40
N GLU A 271 9.10 -18.41 6.04
CA GLU A 271 9.27 -17.63 7.27
C GLU A 271 9.95 -18.42 8.39
N THR A 272 9.85 -19.75 8.34
CA THR A 272 10.44 -20.71 9.28
C THR A 272 11.94 -20.98 9.05
N CYS A 273 12.53 -20.53 7.93
CA CYS A 273 13.95 -20.74 7.60
C CYS A 273 14.90 -19.71 8.27
N PRO A 274 16.23 -19.94 8.32
CA PRO A 274 17.19 -19.23 9.18
C PRO A 274 17.27 -17.69 9.09
N ALA A 275 16.71 -17.03 8.07
CA ALA A 275 16.44 -15.59 8.15
C ALA A 275 15.55 -15.24 9.36
N GLY A 276 14.57 -16.10 9.66
CA GLY A 276 13.78 -16.06 10.89
C GLY A 276 14.58 -16.34 12.15
N ALA A 277 15.71 -17.06 12.09
CA ALA A 277 16.60 -17.25 13.24
C ALA A 277 17.39 -15.97 13.57
N ARG A 278 17.77 -15.15 12.57
CA ARG A 278 18.39 -13.84 12.81
C ARG A 278 17.38 -12.79 13.28
N LEU A 279 16.09 -12.93 12.94
CA LEU A 279 15.01 -12.21 13.61
C LEU A 279 14.93 -12.59 15.10
N LYS A 280 15.05 -13.87 15.46
CA LYS A 280 15.00 -14.35 16.86
C LYS A 280 16.17 -13.91 17.74
N GLN A 281 17.34 -13.56 17.19
CA GLN A 281 18.56 -13.32 17.96
C GLN A 281 18.75 -11.87 18.49
N ARG A 282 17.97 -10.89 18.03
CA ARG A 282 18.30 -9.46 18.25
C ARG A 282 17.74 -8.81 19.53
N ARG A 283 16.94 -9.49 20.36
CA ARG A 283 16.45 -8.92 21.62
C ARG A 283 16.55 -9.91 22.77
N GLU A 284 17.31 -9.57 23.80
CA GLU A 284 17.32 -10.30 25.07
C GLU A 284 15.89 -10.31 25.66
N GLY A 285 15.38 -11.48 26.02
CA GLY A 285 14.08 -11.64 26.67
C GLY A 285 12.84 -11.69 25.75
N VAL A 286 13.00 -11.86 24.43
CA VAL A 286 11.88 -12.06 23.48
C VAL A 286 11.85 -13.50 22.98
N ASP A 287 10.72 -14.20 23.16
CA ASP A 287 10.53 -15.60 22.74
C ASP A 287 10.48 -15.75 21.21
N SER A 288 9.83 -14.82 20.50
CA SER A 288 9.78 -14.81 19.04
C SER A 288 9.56 -13.43 18.47
N VAL A 289 10.63 -12.78 17.98
CA VAL A 289 10.54 -11.48 17.28
C VAL A 289 9.50 -11.48 16.15
N TRP A 290 9.34 -12.61 15.47
CA TRP A 290 8.34 -12.77 14.42
C TRP A 290 6.92 -12.64 14.96
N SER A 291 6.59 -13.43 16.00
CA SER A 291 5.24 -13.53 16.54
C SER A 291 4.87 -12.32 17.39
N ASP A 292 5.85 -11.71 18.05
CA ASP A 292 5.65 -10.65 19.03
C ASP A 292 5.68 -9.25 18.41
N PHE A 293 6.41 -9.06 17.29
CA PHE A 293 6.60 -7.75 16.68
C PHE A 293 6.24 -7.71 15.19
N VAL A 294 6.88 -8.55 14.36
CA VAL A 294 6.77 -8.45 12.90
C VAL A 294 5.36 -8.80 12.41
N GLN A 295 4.84 -9.97 12.76
CA GLN A 295 3.54 -10.44 12.29
C GLN A 295 2.38 -9.57 12.82
N PRO A 296 2.38 -9.13 14.11
CA PRO A 296 1.39 -8.17 14.59
C PRO A 296 1.42 -6.84 13.83
N ALA A 297 2.61 -6.28 13.55
CA ALA A 297 2.75 -5.04 12.78
C ALA A 297 2.27 -5.19 11.33
N MET A 298 2.56 -6.33 10.67
CA MET A 298 2.00 -6.66 9.36
C MET A 298 0.47 -6.72 9.39
N LYS A 299 -0.11 -7.39 10.40
CA LYS A 299 -1.56 -7.49 10.59
C LYS A 299 -2.19 -6.10 10.82
N ASP A 300 -1.57 -5.23 11.61
CA ASP A 300 -2.06 -3.86 11.83
C ASP A 300 -2.03 -3.02 10.54
N ALA A 301 -0.92 -3.07 9.79
CA ALA A 301 -0.82 -2.39 8.50
C ALA A 301 -1.92 -2.85 7.51
N VAL A 302 -2.19 -4.17 7.43
CA VAL A 302 -3.28 -4.72 6.61
C VAL A 302 -4.66 -4.22 7.07
N LYS A 303 -4.92 -4.16 8.38
CA LYS A 303 -6.21 -3.66 8.88
C LYS A 303 -6.42 -2.21 8.46
N ARG A 304 -5.42 -1.35 8.71
CA ARG A 304 -5.48 0.08 8.40
C ARG A 304 -5.68 0.33 6.90
N THR A 305 -4.94 -0.38 6.04
CA THR A 305 -5.05 -0.20 4.58
C THR A 305 -6.43 -0.62 4.07
N VAL A 306 -6.96 -1.74 4.55
CA VAL A 306 -8.26 -2.25 4.12
C VAL A 306 -9.41 -1.40 4.67
N GLN A 307 -9.35 -0.99 5.94
CA GLN A 307 -10.34 -0.08 6.53
C GLN A 307 -10.41 1.24 5.77
N CYS A 308 -9.25 1.80 5.41
CA CYS A 308 -9.21 3.01 4.61
C CYS A 308 -9.83 2.81 3.21
N ALA A 309 -9.58 1.66 2.58
CA ALA A 309 -10.16 1.32 1.29
C ALA A 309 -11.67 1.03 1.33
N GLN A 310 -12.25 0.76 2.52
CA GLN A 310 -13.59 0.20 2.66
C GLN A 310 -14.66 1.08 2.01
N GLU A 311 -14.69 2.39 2.31
CA GLU A 311 -15.72 3.30 1.75
C GLU A 311 -15.69 3.29 0.22
N HIS A 312 -14.49 3.35 -0.37
CA HIS A 312 -14.34 3.34 -1.82
C HIS A 312 -14.77 1.99 -2.41
N MET A 313 -14.40 0.89 -1.76
CA MET A 313 -14.77 -0.47 -2.19
C MET A 313 -16.26 -0.76 -2.03
N LEU A 314 -16.97 -0.20 -1.05
CA LEU A 314 -18.42 -0.37 -0.90
C LEU A 314 -19.19 0.11 -2.13
N SER A 315 -18.70 1.13 -2.83
CA SER A 315 -19.33 1.65 -4.05
C SER A 315 -19.14 0.76 -5.29
N ALA A 316 -18.11 -0.09 -5.28
CA ALA A 316 -17.70 -0.91 -6.43
C ALA A 316 -17.81 -2.43 -6.17
N ALA A 317 -17.97 -2.84 -4.92
CA ALA A 317 -17.99 -4.24 -4.52
C ALA A 317 -19.26 -4.92 -5.01
N ARG A 318 -19.09 -6.06 -5.67
CA ARG A 318 -20.20 -6.95 -6.03
C ARG A 318 -20.54 -7.82 -4.82
N PHE A 319 -21.82 -8.14 -4.69
CA PHE A 319 -22.28 -9.06 -3.66
C PHE A 319 -21.60 -10.43 -3.82
N ASN A 320 -21.22 -11.07 -2.72
CA ASN A 320 -20.50 -12.36 -2.68
C ASN A 320 -19.16 -12.39 -3.43
N SER A 321 -18.53 -11.23 -3.67
CA SER A 321 -17.16 -11.20 -4.16
C SER A 321 -16.15 -11.24 -3.03
N HIS A 322 -15.05 -11.93 -3.31
CA HIS A 322 -13.90 -12.02 -2.42
C HIS A 322 -12.67 -11.75 -3.27
N GLN A 323 -11.62 -11.23 -2.64
CA GLN A 323 -10.40 -10.93 -3.35
C GLN A 323 -9.19 -11.38 -2.53
N LEU A 324 -8.34 -12.18 -3.17
CA LEU A 324 -7.00 -12.50 -2.70
C LEU A 324 -6.04 -11.37 -3.11
N TYR A 325 -5.27 -10.90 -2.15
CA TYR A 325 -4.24 -9.89 -2.29
C TYR A 325 -2.88 -10.44 -1.88
N GLY A 326 -1.82 -9.95 -2.52
CA GLY A 326 -0.44 -10.12 -2.07
C GLY A 326 0.09 -8.80 -1.52
N TYR A 327 0.35 -8.75 -0.23
CA TYR A 327 1.01 -7.62 0.41
C TYR A 327 2.51 -7.87 0.42
N ASP A 328 3.27 -6.83 0.04
CA ASP A 328 4.73 -6.89 0.00
C ASP A 328 5.25 -5.99 1.13
N PHE A 329 5.95 -6.59 2.09
CA PHE A 329 6.54 -5.88 3.22
C PHE A 329 8.06 -5.94 3.19
N MET A 330 8.71 -4.95 3.79
CA MET A 330 10.15 -4.94 4.03
C MET A 330 10.40 -4.67 5.51
N LEU A 331 11.49 -5.21 6.03
CA LEU A 331 11.96 -4.90 7.38
C LEU A 331 13.11 -3.90 7.28
N ASP A 332 13.12 -2.92 8.17
CA ASP A 332 14.32 -2.11 8.42
C ASP A 332 15.28 -2.84 9.37
N GLU A 333 16.48 -2.29 9.54
CA GLU A 333 17.50 -2.86 10.44
C GLU A 333 17.07 -3.00 11.91
N ASP A 334 16.13 -2.17 12.36
CA ASP A 334 15.54 -2.16 13.70
C ASP A 334 14.31 -3.06 13.81
N LEU A 335 13.99 -3.80 12.74
CA LEU A 335 12.86 -4.73 12.61
C LEU A 335 11.50 -4.04 12.46
N GLY A 336 11.47 -2.74 12.15
CA GLY A 336 10.27 -2.03 11.75
C GLY A 336 9.71 -2.57 10.44
N VAL A 337 8.38 -2.70 10.36
CA VAL A 337 7.67 -3.27 9.22
C VAL A 337 7.15 -2.18 8.30
N TRP A 338 7.54 -2.25 7.03
CA TRP A 338 7.18 -1.27 6.01
C TRP A 338 6.41 -1.92 4.88
N LEU A 339 5.18 -1.47 4.63
CA LEU A 339 4.39 -1.83 3.46
C LEU A 339 5.01 -1.17 2.21
N ILE A 340 5.25 -1.97 1.18
CA ILE A 340 5.85 -1.51 -0.08
C ILE A 340 4.82 -1.42 -1.20
N GLU A 341 4.02 -2.47 -1.35
CA GLU A 341 2.93 -2.50 -2.32
C GLU A 341 1.85 -3.53 -1.95
N VAL A 342 0.67 -3.35 -2.53
CA VAL A 342 -0.42 -4.31 -2.49
C VAL A 342 -0.73 -4.73 -3.92
N ASN A 343 -0.64 -6.03 -4.18
CA ASN A 343 -0.87 -6.65 -5.48
C ASN A 343 -2.25 -7.30 -5.51
N THR A 344 -3.09 -6.95 -6.49
CA THR A 344 -4.22 -7.79 -6.87
C THR A 344 -3.73 -8.97 -7.69
N SER A 345 -4.36 -10.13 -7.49
CA SER A 345 -4.00 -11.37 -8.19
C SER A 345 -2.51 -11.74 -8.01
N PRO A 346 -2.07 -11.99 -6.76
CA PRO A 346 -0.70 -12.42 -6.51
C PRO A 346 -0.36 -13.68 -7.31
N GLN A 347 0.87 -13.75 -7.82
CA GLN A 347 1.31 -14.89 -8.62
C GLN A 347 1.41 -16.15 -7.74
N LEU A 348 0.73 -17.21 -8.15
CA LEU A 348 0.72 -18.52 -7.47
C LEU A 348 1.51 -19.59 -8.24
N CYS A 349 2.49 -19.17 -9.04
CA CYS A 349 3.28 -20.13 -9.83
C CYS A 349 4.28 -20.89 -8.96
N HIS A 350 4.55 -22.12 -9.35
CA HIS A 350 5.53 -23.01 -8.71
C HIS A 350 6.95 -22.73 -9.22
N SER A 351 7.42 -21.49 -9.06
CA SER A 351 8.72 -21.06 -9.57
C SER A 351 9.90 -21.63 -8.79
N THR A 352 9.70 -22.01 -7.52
CA THR A 352 10.73 -22.60 -6.65
C THR A 352 10.14 -23.75 -5.83
N SER A 353 10.99 -24.55 -5.17
CA SER A 353 10.56 -25.61 -4.24
C SER A 353 9.65 -25.10 -3.12
N VAL A 354 9.86 -23.85 -2.67
CA VAL A 354 9.04 -23.20 -1.65
C VAL A 354 7.65 -22.88 -2.19
N THR A 355 7.55 -22.18 -3.32
CA THR A 355 6.24 -21.81 -3.88
C THR A 355 5.48 -23.01 -4.44
N ALA A 356 6.18 -24.04 -4.92
CA ALA A 356 5.58 -25.32 -5.33
C ALA A 356 4.90 -26.06 -4.17
N ARG A 357 5.31 -25.82 -2.92
CA ARG A 357 4.67 -26.37 -1.71
C ARG A 357 3.58 -25.46 -1.17
N LEU A 358 3.91 -24.18 -0.95
CA LEU A 358 3.00 -23.23 -0.30
C LEU A 358 1.80 -22.83 -1.16
N CYS A 359 1.98 -22.61 -2.46
CA CYS A 359 0.87 -22.12 -3.30
C CYS A 359 -0.28 -23.13 -3.39
N PRO A 360 -0.03 -24.45 -3.60
CA PRO A 360 -1.10 -25.44 -3.52
C PRO A 360 -1.74 -25.56 -2.13
N GLU A 361 -0.96 -25.47 -1.06
CA GLU A 361 -1.48 -25.49 0.33
C GLU A 361 -2.43 -24.31 0.56
N MET A 362 -1.96 -23.09 0.29
CA MET A 362 -2.76 -21.86 0.41
C MET A 362 -4.00 -21.90 -0.48
N ALA A 363 -3.91 -22.40 -1.70
CA ALA A 363 -5.06 -22.53 -2.60
C ALA A 363 -6.12 -23.49 -2.06
N ARG A 364 -5.74 -24.61 -1.43
CA ARG A 364 -6.69 -25.51 -0.77
C ARG A 364 -7.36 -24.85 0.43
N ASP A 365 -6.58 -24.19 1.27
CA ASP A 365 -7.11 -23.46 2.43
C ASP A 365 -8.02 -22.30 2.02
N LEU A 366 -7.74 -21.67 0.88
CA LEU A 366 -8.60 -20.64 0.30
C LEU A 366 -9.98 -21.22 -0.05
N VAL A 367 -10.06 -22.44 -0.59
CA VAL A 367 -11.36 -23.11 -0.83
C VAL A 367 -12.11 -23.32 0.47
N LYS A 368 -11.44 -23.79 1.53
CA LYS A 368 -12.06 -23.94 2.86
C LYS A 368 -12.64 -22.63 3.37
N LEU A 369 -11.86 -21.55 3.26
CA LEU A 369 -12.30 -20.22 3.67
C LEU A 369 -13.49 -19.69 2.85
N MET A 370 -13.48 -19.96 1.55
CA MET A 370 -14.41 -19.37 0.59
C MET A 370 -15.72 -20.13 0.43
N VAL A 371 -15.70 -21.43 0.71
CA VAL A 371 -16.83 -22.35 0.49
C VAL A 371 -17.30 -22.95 1.81
N ASP A 372 -16.38 -23.57 2.55
CA ASP A 372 -16.73 -24.34 3.74
C ASP A 372 -17.11 -23.42 4.91
N ALA A 373 -16.36 -22.33 5.13
CA ALA A 373 -16.65 -21.40 6.22
C ALA A 373 -18.01 -20.68 6.07
N PRO A 374 -18.40 -20.14 4.90
CA PRO A 374 -19.76 -19.62 4.71
C PRO A 374 -20.86 -20.68 4.89
N ALA A 375 -20.62 -21.92 4.44
CA ALA A 375 -21.56 -23.02 4.63
C ALA A 375 -21.70 -23.40 6.12
N HIS A 376 -20.58 -23.43 6.85
CA HIS A 376 -20.54 -23.63 8.29
C HIS A 376 -21.32 -22.53 9.03
N GLU A 377 -21.02 -21.26 8.77
CA GLU A 377 -21.74 -20.12 9.34
C GLU A 377 -23.25 -20.17 9.05
N MET A 378 -23.65 -20.64 7.87
CA MET A 378 -25.07 -20.78 7.53
C MET A 378 -25.75 -21.88 8.34
N ARG A 379 -25.08 -23.03 8.53
CA ARG A 379 -25.59 -24.14 9.34
C ARG A 379 -25.74 -23.73 10.80
N GLU A 380 -24.73 -23.07 11.36
CA GLU A 380 -24.76 -22.53 12.72
C GLU A 380 -25.91 -21.53 12.89
N ARG A 381 -26.04 -20.53 11.99
CA ARG A 381 -27.14 -19.55 12.04
C ARG A 381 -28.53 -20.19 11.98
N LYS A 382 -28.70 -21.27 11.21
CA LYS A 382 -29.98 -22.00 11.12
C LYS A 382 -30.28 -22.75 12.42
N ALA A 383 -29.29 -23.43 12.99
CA ALA A 383 -29.46 -24.16 14.25
C ALA A 383 -29.76 -23.22 15.44
N VAL A 384 -29.10 -22.06 15.48
CA VAL A 384 -29.30 -21.05 16.54
C VAL A 384 -30.64 -20.32 16.41
N LYS A 385 -31.17 -20.12 15.18
CA LYS A 385 -32.46 -19.46 14.96
C LYS A 385 -33.68 -20.32 15.30
N GLY A 386 -33.52 -21.64 15.38
CA GLY A 386 -34.63 -22.56 15.60
C GLY A 386 -35.52 -22.77 14.38
N ASP A 387 -36.48 -23.68 14.49
CA ASP A 387 -37.51 -23.90 13.46
C ASP A 387 -38.61 -22.81 13.51
N ASP A 388 -39.65 -22.93 12.66
CA ASP A 388 -40.75 -21.96 12.58
C ASP A 388 -41.54 -21.76 13.90
N ASN A 389 -41.29 -22.60 14.91
CA ASN A 389 -41.89 -22.51 16.25
C ASN A 389 -40.99 -21.78 17.28
N GLY A 390 -39.80 -21.32 16.88
CA GLY A 390 -38.91 -20.48 17.70
C GLY A 390 -38.10 -21.21 18.77
N GLU A 391 -38.07 -22.54 18.74
CA GLU A 391 -37.25 -23.34 19.66
C GLU A 391 -35.80 -23.37 19.18
N LYS A 392 -34.87 -22.78 19.93
CA LYS A 392 -33.42 -22.83 19.61
C LYS A 392 -32.95 -24.28 19.67
N ILE A 393 -32.41 -24.79 18.57
CA ILE A 393 -32.01 -26.20 18.45
C ILE A 393 -30.60 -26.45 19.04
N ALA A 394 -29.74 -25.43 19.09
CA ALA A 394 -28.40 -25.52 19.67
C ALA A 394 -27.83 -24.13 20.09
N ASP A 395 -26.91 -24.13 21.05
CA ASP A 395 -26.06 -22.96 21.36
C ASP A 395 -24.88 -22.88 20.37
N SER A 396 -24.41 -21.66 20.06
CA SER A 396 -23.24 -21.42 19.20
C SER A 396 -21.98 -22.10 19.74
N SER A 397 -21.88 -22.25 21.07
CA SER A 397 -20.80 -22.98 21.76
C SER A 397 -20.76 -24.48 21.45
N MET A 398 -21.80 -25.05 20.83
CA MET A 398 -21.88 -26.47 20.47
C MET A 398 -21.32 -26.78 19.07
N PHE A 399 -20.90 -25.77 18.32
CA PHE A 399 -20.28 -25.94 16.99
C PHE A 399 -18.76 -25.91 17.12
N ASP A 400 -18.10 -26.89 16.51
CA ASP A 400 -16.64 -26.88 16.36
C ASP A 400 -16.20 -25.66 15.52
N GLU A 401 -14.98 -25.18 15.75
CA GLU A 401 -14.40 -24.15 14.89
C GLU A 401 -14.27 -24.67 13.45
N CYS A 402 -14.72 -23.85 12.49
CA CYS A 402 -14.56 -24.19 11.07
C CYS A 402 -13.07 -24.25 10.72
N ASP A 403 -12.63 -25.35 10.13
CA ASP A 403 -11.28 -25.47 9.57
C ASP A 403 -11.10 -24.50 8.40
N THR A 404 -10.36 -23.41 8.64
CA THR A 404 -9.95 -22.45 7.61
C THR A 404 -8.49 -22.64 7.20
N GLY A 405 -7.89 -23.78 7.52
CA GLY A 405 -6.47 -24.06 7.32
C GLY A 405 -5.60 -23.04 8.05
N TRP A 406 -4.67 -22.40 7.34
CA TRP A 406 -3.82 -21.33 7.90
C TRP A 406 -4.41 -19.92 7.80
N TRP A 407 -5.66 -19.75 7.32
CA TRP A 407 -6.30 -18.44 7.36
C TRP A 407 -6.73 -18.09 8.79
N ARG A 408 -6.42 -16.86 9.23
CA ARG A 408 -6.84 -16.30 10.51
C ARG A 408 -7.64 -15.03 10.27
N CYS A 409 -8.82 -14.91 10.86
CA CYS A 409 -9.59 -13.67 10.79
C CYS A 409 -8.91 -12.63 11.69
N ILE A 410 -8.43 -11.54 11.09
CA ILE A 410 -7.71 -10.47 11.81
C ILE A 410 -8.57 -9.24 12.03
N TYR A 411 -9.71 -9.16 11.34
CA TYR A 411 -10.69 -8.10 11.46
C TYR A 411 -12.06 -8.56 10.94
N ALA A 412 -13.10 -8.30 11.73
CA ALA A 412 -14.49 -8.51 11.35
C ALA A 412 -15.35 -7.40 11.97
N ASP A 413 -15.96 -6.55 11.13
CA ASP A 413 -16.94 -5.58 11.61
C ASP A 413 -18.18 -6.33 12.14
N PRO A 414 -18.69 -5.96 13.32
CA PRO A 414 -19.93 -6.55 13.83
C PRO A 414 -21.17 -6.04 13.10
N ILE A 415 -21.08 -4.89 12.42
CA ILE A 415 -22.23 -4.14 11.91
C ILE A 415 -22.11 -3.92 10.40
N ARG A 416 -23.23 -4.11 9.70
CA ARG A 416 -23.36 -3.71 8.29
C ARG A 416 -23.51 -2.20 8.19
N ILE A 417 -22.67 -1.56 7.38
CA ILE A 417 -22.84 -0.17 6.97
C ILE A 417 -24.00 -0.12 5.97
N ALA A 418 -24.87 0.90 6.05
CA ALA A 418 -25.96 1.05 5.09
C ALA A 418 -25.40 1.28 3.67
N TRP A 419 -25.84 0.49 2.68
CA TRP A 419 -25.43 0.67 1.29
C TRP A 419 -25.80 2.08 0.79
N PRO A 420 -24.90 2.80 0.10
CA PRO A 420 -25.27 4.03 -0.57
C PRO A 420 -26.36 3.74 -1.59
N ARG A 421 -27.54 4.37 -1.45
CA ARG A 421 -28.60 4.24 -2.45
C ARG A 421 -28.16 4.92 -3.75
N PRO A 422 -28.35 4.30 -4.93
CA PRO A 422 -28.09 4.99 -6.20
C PRO A 422 -28.91 6.28 -6.27
N GLY A 423 -28.24 7.43 -6.39
CA GLY A 423 -28.89 8.76 -6.46
C GLY A 423 -29.28 9.40 -5.13
N GLY A 424 -28.99 8.78 -3.98
CA GLY A 424 -29.21 9.38 -2.66
C GLY A 424 -27.97 10.15 -2.16
N ALA A 425 -28.17 11.28 -1.48
CA ALA A 425 -27.08 11.99 -0.81
C ALA A 425 -26.28 11.04 0.10
N ARG A 426 -24.95 11.14 0.03
CA ARG A 426 -23.99 10.32 0.80
C ARG A 426 -24.43 10.26 2.28
N PRO A 427 -24.75 9.09 2.85
CA PRO A 427 -24.94 8.99 4.29
C PRO A 427 -23.55 9.19 4.91
N GLY A 428 -23.36 10.27 5.67
CA GLY A 428 -22.14 10.45 6.44
C GLY A 428 -21.93 9.24 7.36
N VAL A 429 -20.70 8.73 7.40
CA VAL A 429 -20.29 7.66 8.32
C VAL A 429 -20.66 8.09 9.75
N PRO A 430 -21.41 7.28 10.52
CA PRO A 430 -21.65 7.59 11.92
C PRO A 430 -20.31 7.49 12.67
N LEU A 431 -19.82 8.62 13.17
CA LEU A 431 -18.69 8.64 14.10
C LEU A 431 -19.11 8.02 15.43
N TYR A 432 -18.30 7.09 15.93
CA TYR A 432 -18.47 6.50 17.26
C TYR A 432 -17.45 7.13 18.21
N VAL A 433 -17.89 7.48 19.41
CA VAL A 433 -17.02 7.84 20.54
C VAL A 433 -17.41 6.91 21.68
N ASP A 434 -16.43 6.22 22.27
CA ASP A 434 -16.61 5.22 23.35
C ASP A 434 -17.72 4.19 23.06
N GLY A 435 -17.74 3.65 21.84
CA GLY A 435 -18.68 2.62 21.42
C GLY A 435 -20.13 3.10 21.22
N LYS A 436 -20.40 4.42 21.27
CA LYS A 436 -21.74 4.99 21.04
C LYS A 436 -21.77 5.84 19.78
N PRO A 437 -22.78 5.67 18.89
CA PRO A 437 -22.90 6.46 17.67
C PRO A 437 -23.27 7.92 18.01
N LEU A 438 -22.53 8.89 17.47
CA LEU A 438 -22.90 10.30 17.54
C LEU A 438 -24.23 10.52 16.81
N ARG A 439 -25.31 10.73 17.58
CA ARG A 439 -26.60 11.12 17.03
C ARG A 439 -26.55 12.57 16.56
N ARG A 440 -26.69 12.79 15.25
CA ARG A 440 -26.99 14.12 14.69
C ARG A 440 -28.27 14.66 15.35
N LYS A 441 -28.17 15.72 16.15
CA LYS A 441 -29.34 16.44 16.65
C LYS A 441 -30.13 16.96 15.44
N HIS A 442 -31.45 16.78 15.48
CA HIS A 442 -32.37 17.11 14.40
C HIS A 442 -32.24 18.58 13.96
N ARG A 443 -32.40 18.77 12.64
CA ARG A 443 -32.64 20.04 11.95
C ARG A 443 -33.62 20.93 12.73
N PHE A 444 -33.23 22.19 12.98
CA PHE A 444 -34.17 23.26 13.30
C PHE A 444 -35.26 23.31 12.22
N SER A 445 -36.53 23.28 12.63
CA SER A 445 -37.65 23.62 11.78
C SER A 445 -37.58 25.11 11.45
N ALA A 446 -37.51 25.46 10.17
CA ALA A 446 -37.69 26.83 9.73
C ALA A 446 -39.14 27.26 10.04
N ALA A 447 -39.30 28.12 11.05
CA ALA A 447 -40.55 28.85 11.25
C ALA A 447 -40.75 29.80 10.06
N LYS A 448 -41.97 29.82 9.50
CA LYS A 448 -42.38 30.79 8.48
C LYS A 448 -42.27 32.20 9.06
N SER A 449 -41.34 33.01 8.57
CA SER A 449 -41.32 34.45 8.83
C SER A 449 -42.12 35.17 7.75
N SER A 450 -43.11 35.95 8.17
CA SER A 450 -43.83 36.94 7.37
C SER A 450 -42.89 38.03 6.82
N PRO A 451 -43.22 38.67 5.69
CA PRO A 451 -42.38 39.71 5.11
C PRO A 451 -42.42 41.01 5.93
N PRO A 452 -41.33 41.79 5.96
CA PRO A 452 -41.27 43.07 6.68
C PRO A 452 -41.99 44.20 5.91
N PRO A 453 -42.47 45.25 6.61
CA PRO A 453 -43.07 46.43 5.97
C PRO A 453 -42.00 47.34 5.32
N PRO A 454 -42.40 48.22 4.37
CA PRO A 454 -41.47 49.06 3.63
C PRO A 454 -40.90 50.20 4.47
N PHE A 455 -39.67 50.59 4.15
CA PHE A 455 -38.92 51.68 4.77
C PHE A 455 -39.51 53.04 4.42
N ASP A 456 -39.72 53.87 5.45
CA ASP A 456 -40.01 55.31 5.34
C ASP A 456 -38.71 56.12 5.42
N THR A 457 -38.57 57.07 4.51
CA THR A 457 -37.40 57.93 4.34
C THR A 457 -37.59 59.25 5.08
N SER A 458 -36.91 59.43 6.21
CA SER A 458 -36.61 60.76 6.74
C SER A 458 -35.23 60.80 7.44
N THR A 459 -34.32 61.51 6.77
CA THR A 459 -33.34 62.53 7.23
C THR A 459 -33.23 62.72 8.77
N THR A 460 -32.06 62.96 9.40
CA THR A 460 -31.04 63.99 9.09
C THR A 460 -29.83 63.88 10.05
N ILE A 461 -28.61 64.03 9.50
CA ILE A 461 -27.46 64.89 9.92
C ILE A 461 -27.06 64.95 11.41
N ALA A 462 -25.78 64.63 11.72
CA ALA A 462 -24.76 65.61 12.16
C ALA A 462 -23.40 64.99 12.51
N ASP A 463 -22.34 65.66 12.05
CA ASP A 463 -20.92 65.50 12.36
C ASP A 463 -20.55 65.76 13.84
N ASN A 464 -19.50 65.12 14.37
CA ASN A 464 -18.24 65.79 14.77
C ASN A 464 -17.23 64.89 15.55
N LYS A 465 -16.02 64.82 14.99
CA LYS A 465 -14.67 65.09 15.56
C LYS A 465 -14.26 64.68 17.00
N THR A 466 -13.24 63.81 17.03
CA THR A 466 -11.94 63.85 17.78
C THR A 466 -11.77 64.69 19.05
N ALA A 467 -11.17 64.09 20.10
CA ALA A 467 -10.02 64.66 20.82
C ALA A 467 -9.24 63.57 21.62
N THR A 468 -7.96 63.40 21.29
CA THR A 468 -6.90 62.95 22.19
C THR A 468 -6.16 64.18 22.72
N SER A 469 -5.86 64.17 24.02
CA SER A 469 -4.63 64.69 24.61
C SER A 469 -4.16 63.67 25.63
#